data_AF-A0A182PMJ4-F1
#
_entry.id   AF-A0A182PMJ4-F1
#
_cell.length_a   1.000
_cell.length_b   1.000
_cell.length_c   1.000
_cell.angle_alpha   90.00
_cell.angle_beta   90.00
_cell.angle_gamma   90.00
#
_symmetry.space_group_name_H-M   'P 1'
#
loop_
_entity.id
_entity.type
_entity.pdbx_description
1 polymer ?
#
loop_
_entity_poly.entity_id
_entity_poly.type
_entity_poly.pdbx_seq_one_letter_code
_entity_poly.pdbx_strand_id
1 'polypeptide(L)' 'MATGEPYEDCEQPPEIAHGSARLTVDDNEEYVTAHYTCKSGYRLQEPQLAQLRCSIETDEWESTKLPACVPACAL' A
#
# COMPACT_ATOMS: atom_id res chain seq x y z
N MET A 1 -9.90 1.26 -23.47
CA MET A 1 -8.63 1.93 -23.09
C MET A 1 -8.42 1.56 -21.64
N ALA A 2 -7.35 0.82 -21.32
CA ALA A 2 -7.08 0.40 -19.95
C ALA A 2 -6.44 1.59 -19.22
N THR A 3 -7.27 2.52 -18.76
CA THR A 3 -6.84 3.52 -17.77
C THR A 3 -6.65 2.76 -16.47
N GLY A 4 -5.44 2.77 -15.91
CA GLY A 4 -5.20 2.23 -14.57
C GLY A 4 -5.98 3.09 -13.60
N GLU A 5 -7.15 2.62 -13.21
CA GLU A 5 -8.01 3.30 -12.23
C GLU A 5 -7.24 3.41 -10.91
N PRO A 6 -7.33 4.55 -10.22
CA PRO A 6 -6.83 4.65 -8.86
C PRO A 6 -7.53 3.62 -7.99
N TYR A 7 -6.84 3.13 -6.95
CA TYR A 7 -7.53 2.34 -5.95
C TYR A 7 -8.43 3.27 -5.14
N GLU A 8 -9.66 2.85 -4.92
CA GLU A 8 -10.67 3.56 -4.15
C GLU A 8 -10.85 2.90 -2.77
N ASP A 9 -11.56 3.56 -1.86
CA ASP A 9 -11.82 3.12 -0.48
C ASP A 9 -10.56 3.20 0.41
N CYS A 10 -10.43 4.31 1.13
CA CYS A 10 -9.29 4.51 2.04
C CYS A 10 -9.31 3.57 3.26
N GLU A 11 -10.46 2.94 3.57
CA GLU A 11 -10.60 1.95 4.64
C GLU A 11 -10.09 0.57 4.23
N GLN A 12 -10.02 0.30 2.91
CA GLN A 12 -9.55 -0.94 2.34
C GLN A 12 -8.31 -0.74 1.45
N PRO A 13 -7.10 -0.83 2.02
CA PRO A 13 -5.87 -0.65 1.25
C PRO A 13 -5.73 -1.77 0.20
N PRO A 14 -5.11 -1.47 -0.96
CA PRO A 14 -4.89 -2.46 -2.01
C PRO A 14 -4.19 -3.72 -1.50
N GLU A 15 -4.76 -4.88 -1.78
CA GLU A 15 -4.17 -6.15 -1.36
C GLU A 15 -2.90 -6.47 -2.16
N ILE A 16 -1.86 -6.93 -1.47
CA ILE A 16 -0.61 -7.38 -2.10
C ILE A 16 -0.34 -8.85 -1.79
N ALA A 17 0.23 -9.55 -2.76
CA ALA A 17 0.68 -10.93 -2.56
C ALA A 17 1.78 -10.98 -1.49
N HIS A 18 1.68 -11.94 -0.57
CA HIS A 18 2.67 -12.19 0.49
C HIS A 18 2.96 -10.99 1.41
N GLY A 19 2.02 -10.07 1.55
CA GLY A 19 2.09 -8.98 2.52
C GLY A 19 0.76 -8.67 3.17
N SER A 20 0.76 -7.64 4.00
CA SER A 20 -0.40 -7.07 4.67
C SER A 20 -0.16 -5.59 4.92
N ALA A 21 -1.22 -4.79 4.91
CA ALA A 21 -1.17 -3.37 5.23
C ALA A 21 -1.74 -3.10 6.64
N ARG A 22 -1.18 -2.10 7.31
CA ARG A 22 -1.76 -1.49 8.51
C ARG A 22 -2.08 -0.03 8.20
N LEU A 23 -3.29 0.42 8.51
CA LEU A 23 -3.71 1.80 8.30
C LEU A 23 -3.36 2.69 9.50
N THR A 24 -2.98 3.93 9.21
CA THR A 24 -2.88 5.03 10.18
C THR A 24 -3.48 6.29 9.57
N VAL A 25 -4.21 7.08 10.35
CA VAL A 25 -4.76 8.37 9.90
C VAL A 25 -3.82 9.48 10.36
N ASP A 26 -3.61 10.49 9.51
CA ASP A 26 -2.84 11.70 9.86
C ASP A 26 -3.55 12.53 10.95
N ASP A 27 -2.81 13.35 11.70
CA ASP A 27 -3.34 14.23 12.74
C ASP A 27 -4.43 15.21 12.24
N ASN A 28 -4.40 15.60 10.97
CA ASN A 28 -5.39 16.50 10.38
C ASN A 28 -6.61 15.76 9.81
N GLU A 29 -6.63 14.43 9.87
CA GLU A 29 -7.70 13.58 9.33
C GLU A 29 -7.96 13.79 7.82
N GLU A 30 -6.96 14.28 7.09
CA GLU A 30 -7.04 14.50 5.63
C GLU A 30 -6.57 13.27 4.83
N TYR A 31 -5.72 12.43 5.43
CA TYR A 31 -5.10 11.30 4.76
C TYR A 31 -5.07 10.03 5.61
N VAL A 32 -5.28 8.90 4.95
CA VAL A 32 -4.96 7.56 5.48
C VAL A 32 -3.65 7.08 4.88
N THR A 33 -2.75 6.56 5.70
CA THR A 33 -1.50 5.93 5.26
C THR A 33 -1.56 4.42 5.49
N ALA A 34 -1.36 3.64 4.43
CA ALA A 34 -1.18 2.20 4.48
C ALA A 34 0.30 1.83 4.60
N HIS A 35 0.64 1.13 5.67
CA HIS A 35 1.97 0.62 5.96
C HIS A 35 2.05 -0.86 5.60
N TYR A 36 2.69 -1.18 4.48
CA TYR A 36 2.85 -2.53 3.96
C TYR A 36 4.01 -3.26 4.62
N THR A 37 3.74 -4.47 5.08
CA THR A 37 4.72 -5.40 5.64
C THR A 37 4.62 -6.74 4.93
N CYS A 38 5.76 -7.30 4.54
CA CYS A 38 5.80 -8.63 3.93
C CYS A 38 5.72 -9.73 4.99
N LYS A 39 5.10 -10.86 4.62
CA LYS A 39 5.07 -12.07 5.43
C LYS A 39 6.48 -12.63 5.63
N SER A 40 6.66 -13.47 6.64
CA SER A 40 7.93 -14.15 6.90
C SER A 40 8.43 -14.91 5.67
N GLY A 41 9.73 -14.83 5.38
CA GLY A 41 10.34 -15.38 4.15
C GLY A 41 10.22 -14.49 2.92
N TYR A 42 9.61 -13.30 3.03
CA TYR A 42 9.51 -12.31 1.95
C TYR A 42 10.07 -10.97 2.40
N ARG A 43 10.52 -10.17 1.43
CA ARG A 43 10.98 -8.80 1.63
C ARG A 43 10.34 -7.87 0.60
N LEU A 44 10.22 -6.61 0.96
CA LEU A 44 9.84 -5.57 0.01
C LEU A 44 10.90 -5.47 -1.09
N GLN A 45 10.46 -5.51 -2.35
CA GLN A 45 11.33 -5.27 -3.49
C GLN A 45 11.80 -3.80 -3.51
N GLU A 46 10.87 -2.88 -3.23
CA GLU A 46 11.08 -1.44 -3.25
C GLU A 46 10.63 -0.85 -1.90
N PRO A 47 11.54 -0.66 -0.93
CA PRO A 47 11.18 -0.17 0.41
C PRO A 47 10.49 1.19 0.43
N GLN A 48 10.73 2.04 -0.57
CA GLN A 48 10.04 3.33 -0.73
C GLN A 48 8.54 3.22 -1.01
N LEU A 49 8.06 2.05 -1.49
CA LEU A 49 6.64 1.78 -1.72
C LEU A 49 5.97 1.10 -0.51
N ALA A 50 6.68 0.98 0.62
CA ALA A 50 6.12 0.42 1.84
C ALA A 50 4.97 1.26 2.41
N GLN A 51 4.87 2.53 2.01
CA GLN A 51 3.84 3.45 2.46
C GLN A 51 3.10 3.97 1.24
N LEU A 52 1.78 3.79 1.25
CA LEU A 52 0.87 4.45 0.32
C LEU A 52 -0.04 5.37 1.11
N ARG A 53 -0.48 6.45 0.49
CA ARG A 53 -1.36 7.43 1.12
C ARG A 53 -2.64 7.55 0.31
N CYS A 54 -3.74 7.74 1.00
CA CYS A 54 -5.08 7.86 0.47
C CYS A 54 -5.64 9.22 0.89
N SER A 55 -6.20 9.96 -0.07
CA SER A 55 -6.88 11.22 0.18
C SER A 55 -8.30 10.93 0.65
N ILE A 56 -8.66 11.32 1.88
CA ILE A 56 -10.01 11.08 2.42
C ILE A 56 -11.04 11.94 1.66
N GLU A 57 -10.65 13.09 1.12
CA GLU A 57 -11.55 13.96 0.34
C GLU A 57 -12.00 13.30 -0.96
N THR A 58 -11.08 12.60 -1.64
CA THR A 58 -11.38 11.97 -2.94
C THR A 58 -11.66 10.48 -2.82
N ASP A 59 -11.38 9.90 -1.65
CA ASP A 59 -11.43 8.46 -1.35
C ASP A 59 -10.53 7.62 -2.28
N GLU A 60 -9.40 8.20 -2.71
CA GLU A 60 -8.47 7.60 -3.66
C GLU A 60 -7.04 7.48 -3.11
N TRP A 61 -6.41 6.33 -3.39
CA TRP A 61 -5.00 6.09 -3.12
C TRP A 61 -4.11 6.85 -4.13
N GLU A 62 -3.14 7.63 -3.63
CA GLU A 62 -2.28 8.51 -4.43
C GLU A 62 -1.37 7.77 -5.44
N SER A 63 -1.22 6.45 -5.30
CA SER A 63 -0.35 5.63 -6.15
C SER A 63 -1.09 4.43 -6.69
N THR A 64 -1.02 4.25 -8.01
CA THR A 64 -1.45 3.02 -8.70
C THR A 64 -0.38 1.93 -8.67
N LYS A 65 0.85 2.26 -8.25
CA LYS A 65 1.95 1.29 -8.10
C LYS A 65 1.96 0.69 -6.70
N LEU A 66 1.75 -0.62 -6.62
CA LEU A 66 1.76 -1.36 -5.37
C LEU A 66 3.15 -1.90 -4.99
N PRO A 67 3.46 -2.04 -3.69
CA PRO A 67 4.63 -2.75 -3.23
C PRO A 67 4.56 -4.24 -3.60
N ALA A 68 5.71 -4.79 -4.00
CA ALA A 68 5.86 -6.22 -4.26
C ALA A 68 6.69 -6.88 -3.15
N CYS A 69 6.14 -7.94 -2.56
CA CYS A 69 6.88 -8.82 -1.66
C CYS A 69 7.51 -9.95 -2.47
N VAL A 70 8.84 -9.98 -2.51
CA VAL A 70 9.62 -11.03 -3.18
C VAL A 70 10.23 -11.99 -2.16
N PRO A 71 10.43 -13.28 -2.49
CA PRO A 71 11.10 -14.19 -1.59
C PRO A 71 12.44 -13.61 -1.11
N ALA A 72 12.59 -13.49 0.20
CA ALA A 72 13.88 -13.23 0.79
C ALA A 72 14.65 -14.55 0.69
N CYS A 73 15.48 -14.71 -0.34
CA CYS A 73 16.34 -15.89 -0.45
C CYS A 73 17.03 -16.13 0.90
N ALA A 74 16.78 -17.31 1.48
CA ALA A 74 17.62 -17.84 2.54
C ALA A 74 18.97 -18.17 1.89
N LEU A 75 19.98 -17.37 2.20
CA LEU A 75 21.38 -17.75 2.01
C LEU A 75 21.73 -18.90 2.96
#